data_AF-A0A385JM58-F1
#
_entry.id   AF-A0A385JM58-F1
#
_cell.length_a   1.000
_cell.length_b   1.000
_cell.length_c   1.000
_cell.angle_alpha   90.00
_cell.angle_beta   90.00
_cell.angle_gamma   90.00
#
_symmetry.space_group_name_H-M   'P 1'
#
loop_
_entity.id
_entity.type
_entity.pdbx_description
1 polymer ?
#
loop_
_entity_poly.entity_id
_entity_poly.type
_entity_poly.pdbx_seq_one_letter_code
_entity_poly.pdbx_strand_id
1 'polypeptide(L)'
;MNYKHIPITNILLYIFILLSSFSYIKLLPNNMDTQPWYIVISIFICLIFILKNKIIYRENLIFVYLLFSYFIVLTIDILNQKYFLLSDLIRNTATYISLFTVSFSSIYCLKKKILTSKLILAFIVIWFIGGTIQFFINSNFFSFILDSRTSPGRGVTGFSPEPTFYAIIITLLYFLFYITKTTLEGNISFSFIFNKVLFLVLLQVFIFSKSSMMMLFWLIVFLFSYIVYTAIAFKEKKIAQLIILFIGIFILLILIYSIILISNTDYINSIKGYRFYKIFQISNNGLSSLIYQDASINDRVAHLVIPWYGLMKNYLFPGGFYSFTHYLDNKGLIFEGIFWYGSLTNKIMSYIGSVIYELGFLSFPYLFYILINLIKFISQSKNKKGDIILSCSFFTLIFLSIPLSNPIVTGFITTIAYINYHNFHMRNN
;
A
#
# COMPACT_ATOMS: atom_id res chain seq x y z
N MET A 1 -13.40 37.16 18.82
CA MET A 1 -12.99 35.95 18.07
C MET A 1 -11.46 35.88 18.07
N ASN A 2 -10.87 35.15 19.01
CA ASN A 2 -9.41 35.01 19.08
C ASN A 2 -8.96 33.98 18.05
N TYR A 3 -8.43 34.43 16.92
CA TYR A 3 -7.68 33.58 16.00
C TYR A 3 -6.45 33.06 16.76
N LYS A 4 -6.53 31.84 17.32
CA LYS A 4 -5.34 31.14 17.80
C LYS A 4 -4.41 30.99 16.59
N HIS A 5 -3.30 31.73 16.58
CA HIS A 5 -2.26 31.57 15.58
C HIS A 5 -1.88 30.09 15.50
N ILE A 6 -2.21 29.45 14.39
CA ILE A 6 -1.76 28.09 14.10
C ILE A 6 -0.25 28.23 13.85
N PRO A 7 0.61 27.58 14.65
CA PRO A 7 2.05 27.68 14.44
C PRO A 7 2.38 27.13 13.04
N ILE A 8 3.30 27.80 12.34
CA ILE A 8 3.72 27.44 10.97
C ILE A 8 4.09 25.93 10.88
N THR A 9 4.64 25.36 11.94
CA THR A 9 4.96 23.93 12.01
C THR A 9 3.73 23.02 11.91
N ASN A 10 2.57 23.41 12.44
CA ASN A 10 1.35 22.64 12.30
C ASN A 10 0.83 22.70 10.86
N ILE A 11 0.94 23.86 10.19
CA ILE A 11 0.57 24.01 8.78
C ILE A 11 1.41 23.06 7.91
N LEU A 12 2.72 23.02 8.13
CA LEU A 12 3.62 22.09 7.44
C LEU A 12 3.24 20.62 7.66
N LEU A 13 2.86 20.24 8.88
CA LEU A 13 2.42 18.88 9.19
C LEU A 13 1.09 18.52 8.49
N TYR A 14 0.14 19.46 8.38
CA TYR A 14 -1.09 19.25 7.58
C TYR A 14 -0.77 19.08 6.09
N ILE A 15 0.11 19.93 5.54
CA ILE A 15 0.57 19.83 4.15
C ILE A 15 1.27 18.47 3.91
N PHE A 16 2.11 18.03 4.85
CA PHE A 16 2.75 16.72 4.78
C PHE A 16 1.76 15.56 4.69
N ILE A 17 0.74 15.55 5.55
CA ILE A 17 -0.27 14.50 5.52
C ILE A 17 -1.08 14.52 4.21
N LEU A 18 -1.40 15.72 3.71
CA LEU A 18 -2.08 15.89 2.43
C LEU A 18 -1.23 15.33 1.28
N LEU A 19 0.02 15.77 1.14
CA LEU A 19 0.92 15.32 0.07
C LEU A 19 1.24 13.82 0.17
N SER A 20 1.28 13.27 1.38
CA SER A 20 1.43 11.82 1.60
C SER A 20 0.20 11.04 1.13
N SER A 21 -1.01 11.59 1.34
CA SER A 21 -2.27 10.94 0.96
C SER A 21 -2.57 11.08 -0.54
N PHE A 22 -1.92 12.02 -1.23
CA PHE A 22 -2.05 12.30 -2.66
C PHE A 22 -0.68 12.28 -3.37
N SER A 23 0.11 11.22 -3.12
CA SER A 23 1.52 11.11 -3.55
C SER A 23 1.75 11.02 -5.07
N TYR A 24 0.69 11.01 -5.88
CA TYR A 24 0.77 10.97 -7.34
C TYR A 24 0.43 12.31 -8.02
N ILE A 25 -0.14 13.28 -7.27
CA ILE A 25 -0.60 14.58 -7.80
C ILE A 25 0.59 15.47 -8.17
N LYS A 26 0.66 15.89 -9.44
CA LYS A 26 1.70 16.81 -9.94
C LYS A 26 1.41 18.24 -9.46
N LEU A 27 2.41 18.85 -8.82
CA LEU A 27 2.42 20.30 -8.57
C LEU A 27 3.22 21.06 -9.64
N LEU A 28 4.24 20.41 -10.20
CA LEU A 28 5.03 20.93 -11.31
C LEU A 28 4.99 19.92 -12.47
N PRO A 29 5.11 20.38 -13.73
CA PRO A 29 5.18 19.50 -14.89
C PRO A 29 6.46 18.66 -14.82
N ASN A 30 6.30 17.38 -14.47
CA ASN A 30 7.34 16.36 -14.53
C ASN A 30 6.72 15.04 -15.04
N ASN A 31 7.55 14.07 -15.41
CA ASN A 31 7.09 12.76 -15.90
C ASN A 31 7.26 11.65 -14.84
N MET A 32 7.29 12.02 -13.56
CA MET A 32 7.48 11.05 -12.48
C MET A 32 6.15 10.41 -12.11
N ASP A 33 6.12 9.08 -12.05
CA ASP A 33 4.92 8.35 -11.61
C ASP A 33 4.51 8.74 -10.18
N THR A 34 5.46 8.70 -9.26
CA THR A 34 5.28 9.11 -7.86
C THR A 34 5.95 10.45 -7.63
N GLN A 35 5.23 11.39 -7.06
CA GLN A 35 5.66 12.77 -6.92
C GLN A 35 6.47 12.96 -5.62
N PRO A 36 7.62 13.65 -5.66
CA PRO A 36 8.55 13.73 -4.52
C PRO A 36 8.11 14.74 -3.44
N TRP A 37 6.96 15.40 -3.59
CA TRP A 37 6.55 16.52 -2.73
C TRP A 37 6.43 16.17 -1.25
N TYR A 38 5.95 14.96 -0.94
CA TYR A 38 5.90 14.48 0.44
C TYR A 38 7.30 14.26 1.03
N ILE A 39 8.31 13.94 0.21
CA ILE A 39 9.71 13.77 0.61
C ILE A 39 10.34 15.14 0.89
N VAL A 40 10.10 16.11 0.00
CA VAL A 40 10.64 17.48 0.17
C VAL A 40 10.11 18.10 1.46
N ILE A 41 8.79 18.03 1.67
CA ILE A 41 8.18 18.60 2.87
C ILE A 41 8.59 17.83 4.14
N SER A 42 8.76 16.51 4.08
CA SER A 42 9.21 15.70 5.23
C SER A 42 10.65 16.00 5.61
N ILE A 43 11.56 16.18 4.62
CA ILE A 43 12.93 16.64 4.86
C ILE A 43 12.92 17.99 5.58
N PHE A 44 12.12 18.95 5.09
CA PHE A 44 12.05 20.28 5.69
C PHE A 44 11.55 20.23 7.14
N ILE A 45 10.51 19.43 7.41
CA ILE A 45 10.01 19.17 8.77
C ILE A 45 11.10 18.55 9.64
N CYS A 46 11.80 17.53 9.13
CA CYS A 46 12.91 16.89 9.84
C CYS A 46 13.99 17.89 10.23
N LEU A 47 14.45 18.72 9.28
CA LEU A 47 15.47 19.75 9.53
C LEU A 47 15.03 20.73 10.62
N ILE A 48 13.82 21.28 10.54
CA ILE A 48 13.30 22.23 11.54
C ILE A 48 13.32 21.61 12.95
N PHE A 49 12.83 20.38 13.09
CA PHE A 49 12.67 19.76 14.40
C PHE A 49 13.96 19.16 14.96
N ILE A 50 14.85 18.62 14.10
CA ILE A 50 16.18 18.15 14.53
C ILE A 50 17.02 19.34 15.01
N LEU A 51 17.02 20.45 14.27
CA LEU A 51 17.75 21.66 14.66
C LEU A 51 17.23 22.26 15.98
N LYS A 52 15.91 22.22 16.21
CA LYS A 52 15.30 22.75 17.45
C LYS A 52 15.44 21.85 18.66
N ASN A 53 15.19 20.55 18.51
CA ASN A 53 15.01 19.66 19.65
C ASN A 53 16.15 18.65 19.84
N LYS A 54 17.02 18.45 18.85
CA LYS A 54 18.13 17.46 18.86
C LYS A 54 17.72 16.03 19.26
N ILE A 55 16.44 15.66 19.13
CA ILE A 55 15.93 14.36 19.58
C ILE A 55 15.52 13.51 18.37
N ILE A 56 16.15 12.34 18.26
CA ILE A 56 15.67 11.23 17.43
C ILE A 56 14.84 10.32 18.34
N TYR A 57 13.64 9.98 17.90
CA TYR A 57 12.74 9.10 18.65
C TYR A 57 13.10 7.63 18.48
N ARG A 58 12.86 6.82 19.52
CA ARG A 58 13.17 5.38 19.52
C ARG A 58 12.46 4.65 18.39
N GLU A 59 11.25 5.08 18.06
CA GLU A 59 10.43 4.55 16.97
C GLU A 59 11.07 4.78 15.59
N ASN A 60 11.92 5.80 15.43
CA ASN A 60 12.65 6.09 14.19
C ASN A 60 13.96 5.32 14.05
N LEU A 61 14.51 4.71 15.11
CA LEU A 61 15.84 4.11 15.08
C LEU A 61 15.97 3.02 14.01
N ILE A 62 14.90 2.27 13.75
CA ILE A 62 14.92 1.26 12.68
C ILE A 62 15.04 1.88 11.29
N PHE A 63 14.45 3.05 11.08
CA PHE A 63 14.52 3.76 9.81
C PHE A 63 15.87 4.46 9.64
N VAL A 64 16.50 4.90 10.74
CA VAL A 64 17.92 5.32 10.75
C VAL A 64 18.82 4.14 10.39
N TYR A 65 18.57 2.96 10.97
CA TYR A 65 19.30 1.74 10.63
C TYR A 65 19.15 1.39 9.14
N LEU A 66 17.93 1.45 8.58
CA LEU A 66 17.71 1.24 7.15
C LEU A 66 18.44 2.26 6.28
N LEU A 67 18.47 3.53 6.69
CA LEU A 67 19.19 4.57 5.97
C LEU A 67 20.71 4.29 6.01
N PHE A 68 21.22 3.84 7.14
CA PHE A 68 22.62 3.48 7.29
C PHE A 68 22.99 2.22 6.49
N SER A 69 22.17 1.18 6.52
CA SER A 69 22.37 -0.03 5.72
C SER A 69 22.30 0.28 4.22
N TYR A 70 21.40 1.17 3.80
CA TYR A 70 21.37 1.71 2.44
C TYR A 70 22.70 2.33 2.03
N PHE A 71 23.29 3.21 2.85
CA PHE A 71 24.58 3.82 2.54
C PHE A 71 25.73 2.82 2.48
N ILE A 72 25.73 1.79 3.34
CA ILE A 72 26.71 0.69 3.27
C ILE A 72 26.60 -0.07 1.95
N VAL A 73 25.39 -0.44 1.54
CA VAL A 73 25.19 -1.17 0.28
C VAL A 73 25.53 -0.28 -0.91
N LEU A 74 25.15 1.00 -0.86
CA LEU A 74 25.45 1.97 -1.91
C LEU A 74 26.97 2.16 -2.09
N THR A 75 27.74 2.22 -1.00
CA THR A 75 29.21 2.34 -1.11
C THR A 75 29.83 1.10 -1.73
N ILE A 76 29.35 -0.10 -1.35
CA ILE A 76 29.79 -1.37 -1.97
C ILE A 76 29.45 -1.39 -3.46
N ASP A 77 28.23 -1.01 -3.85
CA ASP A 77 27.81 -0.92 -5.24
C ASP A 77 28.69 0.07 -6.03
N ILE A 78 28.94 1.26 -5.46
CA ILE A 78 29.79 2.30 -6.07
C ILE A 78 31.21 1.80 -6.34
N LEU A 79 31.78 1.05 -5.41
CA LEU A 79 33.13 0.49 -5.56
C LEU A 79 33.19 -0.64 -6.60
N ASN A 80 32.09 -1.38 -6.79
CA ASN A 80 32.08 -2.58 -7.63
C ASN A 80 31.65 -2.33 -9.08
N GLN A 81 30.87 -1.29 -9.38
CA GLN A 81 30.41 -1.05 -10.76
C GLN A 81 31.19 0.03 -11.51
N LYS A 82 31.36 -0.19 -12.81
CA LYS A 82 32.05 0.73 -13.72
C LYS A 82 31.17 1.87 -14.26
N TYR A 83 29.85 1.71 -14.23
CA TYR A 83 28.91 2.68 -14.81
C TYR A 83 27.65 2.84 -13.94
N PHE A 84 27.30 4.08 -13.62
CA PHE A 84 26.12 4.44 -12.84
C PHE A 84 25.22 5.39 -13.61
N LEU A 85 23.93 5.07 -13.67
CA LEU A 85 22.92 6.03 -14.11
C LEU A 85 22.54 6.93 -12.92
N LEU A 86 22.84 8.23 -13.03
CA LEU A 86 22.54 9.21 -11.99
C LEU A 86 21.06 9.22 -11.59
N SER A 87 20.15 8.97 -12.54
CA SER A 87 18.70 8.89 -12.30
C SER A 87 18.31 7.77 -11.33
N ASP A 88 18.97 6.62 -11.44
CA ASP A 88 18.71 5.46 -10.56
C ASP A 88 19.24 5.74 -9.16
N LEU A 89 20.41 6.36 -9.04
CA LEU A 89 20.97 6.80 -7.77
C LEU A 89 20.04 7.79 -7.05
N ILE A 90 19.57 8.83 -7.74
CA ILE A 90 18.65 9.82 -7.16
C ILE A 90 17.34 9.17 -6.71
N ARG A 91 16.78 8.26 -7.51
CA ARG A 91 15.54 7.57 -7.15
C ARG A 91 15.71 6.68 -5.91
N ASN A 92 16.79 5.91 -5.86
CA ASN A 92 17.02 4.97 -4.76
C ASN A 92 17.38 5.72 -3.47
N THR A 93 18.24 6.74 -3.55
CA THR A 93 18.53 7.63 -2.40
C THR A 93 17.25 8.28 -1.88
N ALA A 94 16.42 8.85 -2.76
CA ALA A 94 15.15 9.46 -2.37
C ALA A 94 14.21 8.44 -1.69
N THR A 95 14.20 7.19 -2.13
CA THR A 95 13.38 6.13 -1.53
C THR A 95 13.77 5.86 -0.08
N TYR A 96 15.05 5.62 0.21
CA TYR A 96 15.48 5.33 1.58
C TYR A 96 15.47 6.56 2.51
N ILE A 97 15.78 7.75 1.97
CA ILE A 97 15.60 9.01 2.70
C ILE A 97 14.13 9.25 3.04
N SER A 98 13.21 8.90 2.13
CA SER A 98 11.78 9.05 2.38
C SER A 98 11.31 8.20 3.56
N LEU A 99 11.79 6.95 3.68
CA LEU A 99 11.41 6.06 4.79
C LEU A 99 11.69 6.70 6.15
N PHE A 100 12.90 7.27 6.34
CA PHE A 100 13.28 7.95 7.57
C PHE A 100 12.52 9.26 7.79
N THR A 101 12.44 10.12 6.77
CA THR A 101 11.87 11.46 6.93
C THR A 101 10.34 11.43 7.08
N VAL A 102 9.67 10.51 6.38
CA VAL A 102 8.22 10.27 6.52
C VAL A 102 7.92 9.67 7.90
N SER A 103 8.70 8.71 8.39
CA SER A 103 8.48 8.17 9.75
C SER A 103 8.64 9.26 10.79
N PHE A 104 9.70 10.06 10.69
CA PHE A 104 9.96 11.16 11.61
C PHE A 104 8.83 12.19 11.63
N SER A 105 8.39 12.65 10.45
CA SER A 105 7.30 13.61 10.32
C SER A 105 5.97 13.03 10.81
N SER A 106 5.73 11.74 10.60
CA SER A 106 4.53 11.04 11.08
C SER A 106 4.46 10.99 12.62
N ILE A 107 5.58 10.78 13.31
CA ILE A 107 5.61 10.84 14.78
C ILE A 107 5.22 12.22 15.30
N TYR A 108 5.70 13.29 14.67
CA TYR A 108 5.29 14.65 15.06
C TYR A 108 3.79 14.88 14.81
N CYS A 109 3.23 14.37 13.71
CA CYS A 109 1.80 14.41 13.47
C CYS A 109 0.99 13.70 14.57
N LEU A 110 1.47 12.53 15.02
CA LEU A 110 0.84 11.75 16.09
C LEU A 110 0.94 12.45 17.44
N LYS A 111 2.12 12.95 17.83
CA LYS A 111 2.33 13.68 19.09
C LYS A 111 1.50 14.96 19.17
N LYS A 112 1.33 15.66 18.05
CA LYS A 112 0.50 16.87 17.96
C LYS A 112 -1.00 16.56 17.77
N LYS A 113 -1.39 15.28 17.73
CA LYS A 113 -2.77 14.83 17.48
C LYS A 113 -3.39 15.44 16.20
N ILE A 114 -2.54 15.68 15.19
CA ILE A 114 -2.96 16.22 13.88
C ILE A 114 -3.59 15.12 13.05
N LEU A 115 -3.03 13.91 13.09
CA LEU A 115 -3.58 12.75 12.42
C LEU A 115 -4.84 12.28 13.15
N THR A 116 -6.01 12.59 12.59
CA THR A 116 -7.32 12.24 13.14
C THR A 116 -8.12 11.40 12.16
N SER A 117 -9.04 10.58 12.68
CA SER A 117 -9.93 9.76 11.85
C SER A 117 -10.79 10.60 10.91
N LYS A 118 -11.20 11.81 11.35
CA LYS A 118 -11.97 12.76 10.53
C LYS A 118 -11.18 13.24 9.33
N LEU A 119 -9.90 13.54 9.51
CA LEU A 119 -9.02 13.99 8.44
C LEU A 119 -8.78 12.88 7.41
N ILE A 120 -8.55 11.65 7.87
CA ILE A 120 -8.40 10.49 6.98
C ILE A 120 -9.70 10.20 6.23
N LEU A 121 -10.85 10.28 6.91
CA LEU A 121 -12.17 10.13 6.28
C LEU A 121 -12.39 11.19 5.19
N ALA A 122 -11.99 12.44 5.44
CA ALA A 122 -12.07 13.50 4.44
C ALA A 122 -11.28 13.14 3.18
N PHE A 123 -10.07 12.57 3.31
CA PHE A 123 -9.33 12.09 2.14
C PHE A 123 -10.04 10.96 1.43
N ILE A 124 -10.53 9.94 2.14
CA ILE A 124 -11.28 8.84 1.52
C ILE A 124 -12.48 9.38 0.74
N VAL A 125 -13.18 10.39 1.26
CA VAL A 125 -14.30 11.05 0.57
C VAL A 125 -13.83 11.86 -0.64
N ILE A 126 -12.70 12.58 -0.56
CA ILE A 126 -12.12 13.29 -1.70
C ILE A 126 -11.77 12.30 -2.82
N TRP A 127 -11.13 11.17 -2.50
CA TRP A 127 -10.84 10.10 -3.45
C TRP A 127 -12.12 9.53 -4.08
N PHE A 128 -13.19 9.34 -3.28
CA PHE A 128 -14.51 8.93 -3.78
C PHE A 128 -15.08 9.94 -4.77
N ILE A 129 -15.05 11.24 -4.44
CA ILE A 129 -15.51 12.32 -5.33
C ILE A 129 -14.71 12.27 -6.64
N GLY A 130 -13.37 12.17 -6.55
CA GLY A 130 -12.53 12.04 -7.74
C GLY A 130 -12.91 10.84 -8.61
N GLY A 131 -13.15 9.68 -7.99
CA GLY A 131 -13.64 8.49 -8.68
C GLY A 131 -15.00 8.69 -9.35
N THR A 132 -15.95 9.35 -8.67
CA THR A 132 -17.28 9.63 -9.24
C THR A 132 -17.20 10.56 -10.44
N ILE A 133 -16.40 11.63 -10.37
CA ILE A 133 -16.17 12.57 -11.46
C ILE A 133 -15.62 11.83 -12.68
N GLN A 134 -14.58 11.01 -12.49
CA GLN A 134 -14.02 10.24 -13.59
C GLN A 134 -14.94 9.16 -14.15
N PHE A 135 -15.79 8.58 -13.31
CA PHE A 135 -16.70 7.51 -13.73
C PHE A 135 -17.89 8.04 -14.55
N PHE A 136 -18.49 9.16 -14.13
CA PHE A 136 -19.69 9.70 -14.78
C PHE A 136 -19.41 10.77 -15.83
N ILE A 137 -18.33 11.54 -15.70
CA ILE A 137 -18.06 12.69 -16.58
C ILE A 137 -17.04 12.31 -17.66
N ASN A 138 -15.81 12.00 -17.25
CA ASN A 138 -14.73 11.66 -18.18
C ASN A 138 -13.62 10.89 -17.45
N SER A 139 -13.25 9.70 -17.94
CA SER A 139 -12.18 8.87 -17.34
C SER A 139 -10.84 9.60 -17.24
N ASN A 140 -10.59 10.56 -18.13
CA ASN A 140 -9.35 11.32 -18.22
C ASN A 140 -9.49 12.72 -17.58
N PHE A 141 -10.54 12.99 -16.79
CA PHE A 141 -10.81 14.31 -16.22
C PHE A 141 -9.59 14.90 -15.50
N PHE A 142 -8.85 14.10 -14.72
CA PHE A 142 -7.66 14.58 -13.98
C PHE A 142 -6.32 14.46 -14.73
N SER A 143 -6.33 14.21 -16.04
CA SER A 143 -5.10 14.12 -16.85
C SER A 143 -4.24 15.40 -16.82
N PHE A 144 -4.83 16.55 -16.47
CA PHE A 144 -4.11 17.82 -16.30
C PHE A 144 -3.23 17.88 -15.04
N ILE A 145 -3.48 17.02 -14.03
CA ILE A 145 -2.72 16.97 -12.77
C ILE A 145 -1.99 15.60 -12.61
N LEU A 146 -2.30 14.62 -13.45
CA LEU A 146 -1.82 13.23 -13.31
C LEU A 146 -1.49 12.62 -14.67
N ASP A 147 -0.39 11.84 -14.73
CA ASP A 147 -0.14 10.95 -15.86
C ASP A 147 -0.99 9.68 -15.70
N SER A 148 -2.27 9.79 -16.05
CA SER A 148 -3.20 8.67 -15.99
C SER A 148 -2.92 7.67 -17.12
N ARG A 149 -2.57 6.43 -16.76
CA ARG A 149 -2.43 5.29 -17.67
C ARG A 149 -3.69 4.43 -17.60
N THR A 150 -4.76 4.90 -18.23
CA THR A 150 -6.02 4.18 -18.37
C THR A 150 -6.16 3.59 -19.77
N SER A 151 -6.90 2.48 -19.87
CA SER A 151 -7.39 1.99 -21.16
C SER A 151 -8.90 1.79 -21.07
N PRO A 152 -9.63 1.78 -22.20
CA PRO A 152 -11.04 1.45 -22.21
C PRO A 152 -11.28 0.13 -21.46
N GLY A 153 -12.18 0.15 -20.46
CA GLY A 153 -12.53 -1.01 -19.63
C GLY A 153 -11.67 -1.28 -18.38
N ARG A 154 -10.59 -0.53 -18.11
CA ARG A 154 -9.69 -0.76 -16.94
C ARG A 154 -10.15 -0.12 -15.62
N GLY A 155 -11.30 0.55 -15.58
CA GLY A 155 -11.74 1.32 -14.41
C GLY A 155 -11.13 2.72 -14.37
N VAL A 156 -11.44 3.49 -13.32
CA VAL A 156 -10.95 4.86 -13.13
C VAL A 156 -9.75 4.91 -12.19
N THR A 157 -8.90 5.93 -12.34
CA THR A 157 -7.66 6.05 -11.57
C THR A 157 -7.78 6.94 -10.34
N GLY A 158 -8.88 7.68 -10.17
CA GLY A 158 -8.97 8.76 -9.19
C GLY A 158 -7.76 9.69 -9.27
N PHE A 159 -7.08 9.84 -8.14
CA PHE A 159 -5.82 10.61 -8.00
C PHE A 159 -4.54 9.75 -8.10
N SER A 160 -4.56 8.62 -8.81
CA SER A 160 -3.38 7.77 -9.04
C SER A 160 -3.08 7.61 -10.54
N PRO A 161 -1.93 7.03 -10.93
CA PRO A 161 -1.62 6.78 -12.35
C PRO A 161 -2.33 5.54 -12.90
N GLU A 162 -2.66 4.56 -12.05
CA GLU A 162 -3.36 3.32 -12.45
C GLU A 162 -4.51 2.98 -11.49
N PRO A 163 -5.59 2.33 -11.96
CA PRO A 163 -6.74 1.95 -11.13
C PRO A 163 -6.38 1.01 -9.96
N THR A 164 -5.34 0.19 -10.09
CA THR A 164 -4.86 -0.66 -8.99
C THR A 164 -4.26 0.18 -7.86
N PHE A 165 -3.46 1.20 -8.17
CA PHE A 165 -2.89 2.09 -7.15
C PHE A 165 -3.98 2.90 -6.43
N TYR A 166 -5.03 3.29 -7.14
CA TYR A 166 -6.21 3.93 -6.54
C TYR A 166 -6.81 3.06 -5.42
N ALA A 167 -7.09 1.79 -5.72
CA ALA A 167 -7.63 0.85 -4.76
C ALA A 167 -6.65 0.53 -3.61
N ILE A 168 -5.34 0.46 -3.87
CA ILE A 168 -4.32 0.28 -2.84
C ILE A 168 -4.31 1.46 -1.87
N ILE A 169 -4.29 2.71 -2.36
CA ILE A 169 -4.25 3.91 -1.51
C ILE A 169 -5.49 3.99 -0.64
N ILE A 170 -6.69 3.77 -1.19
CA ILE A 170 -7.92 3.82 -0.39
C ILE A 170 -7.92 2.72 0.68
N THR A 171 -7.44 1.52 0.35
CA THR A 171 -7.30 0.42 1.31
C THR A 171 -6.32 0.78 2.44
N LEU A 172 -5.18 1.40 2.11
CA LEU A 172 -4.21 1.87 3.11
C LEU A 172 -4.76 3.02 3.98
N LEU A 173 -5.48 3.98 3.38
CA LEU A 173 -6.16 5.04 4.13
C LEU A 173 -7.22 4.46 5.07
N TYR A 174 -7.93 3.41 4.64
CA TYR A 174 -8.87 2.70 5.50
C TYR A 174 -8.17 2.01 6.69
N PHE A 175 -7.01 1.39 6.48
CA PHE A 175 -6.23 0.82 7.59
C PHE A 175 -5.78 1.90 8.58
N LEU A 176 -5.30 3.05 8.10
CA LEU A 176 -5.00 4.19 8.96
C LEU A 176 -6.25 4.72 9.69
N PHE A 177 -7.39 4.83 8.99
CA PHE A 177 -8.66 5.27 9.58
C PHE A 177 -9.07 4.34 10.73
N TYR A 178 -8.99 3.02 10.52
CA TYR A 178 -9.32 2.05 11.54
C TYR A 178 -8.43 2.22 12.77
N ILE A 179 -7.10 2.21 12.61
CA ILE A 179 -6.17 2.32 13.76
C ILE A 179 -6.39 3.65 14.50
N THR A 180 -6.42 4.77 13.77
CA THR A 180 -6.60 6.08 14.41
C THR A 180 -7.92 6.16 15.20
N LYS A 181 -9.01 5.61 14.66
CA LYS A 181 -10.31 5.62 15.32
C LYS A 181 -10.36 4.70 16.55
N THR A 182 -9.87 3.47 16.42
CA THR A 182 -10.00 2.44 17.47
C THR A 182 -9.01 2.64 18.60
N THR A 183 -7.76 3.01 18.30
CA THR A 183 -6.70 3.05 19.32
C THR A 183 -6.33 4.45 19.77
N LEU A 184 -6.27 5.45 18.87
CA LEU A 184 -5.86 6.81 19.25
C LEU A 184 -7.02 7.64 19.80
N GLU A 185 -8.22 7.52 19.21
CA GLU A 185 -9.40 8.28 19.65
C GLU A 185 -10.26 7.54 20.68
N GLY A 186 -10.04 6.23 20.88
CA GLY A 186 -10.73 5.43 21.90
C GLY A 186 -12.25 5.29 21.71
N ASN A 187 -12.78 5.62 20.53
CA ASN A 187 -14.21 5.61 20.26
C ASN A 187 -14.67 4.20 19.81
N ILE A 188 -15.24 3.46 20.76
CA ILE A 188 -15.64 2.05 20.62
C ILE A 188 -17.10 1.90 20.12
N SER A 189 -17.75 2.93 19.54
CA SER A 189 -19.04 2.72 18.87
C SER A 189 -18.81 1.95 17.56
N PHE A 190 -18.60 0.64 17.69
CA PHE A 190 -17.65 -0.18 16.92
C PHE A 190 -18.16 -0.66 15.57
N SER A 191 -19.44 -0.51 15.24
CA SER A 191 -20.03 -1.18 14.07
C SER A 191 -20.45 -0.20 12.97
N PHE A 192 -21.18 0.85 13.31
CA PHE A 192 -21.95 1.57 12.28
C PHE A 192 -21.10 2.47 11.37
N ILE A 193 -20.23 3.33 11.94
CA ILE A 193 -19.38 4.21 11.14
C ILE A 193 -18.34 3.39 10.38
N PHE A 194 -17.75 2.38 11.03
CA PHE A 194 -16.76 1.49 10.43
C PHE A 194 -17.32 0.76 9.20
N ASN A 195 -18.50 0.14 9.33
CA ASN A 195 -19.14 -0.56 8.22
C ASN A 195 -19.49 0.39 7.06
N LYS A 196 -19.86 1.65 7.34
CA LYS A 196 -20.11 2.65 6.30
C LYS A 196 -18.83 3.05 5.55
N VAL A 197 -17.73 3.28 6.28
CA VAL A 197 -16.45 3.63 5.64
C VAL A 197 -15.91 2.43 4.87
N LEU A 198 -15.97 1.23 5.43
CA LEU A 198 -15.61 -0.01 4.72
C LEU A 198 -16.46 -0.19 3.47
N PHE A 199 -17.78 -0.04 3.56
CA PHE A 199 -18.67 -0.12 2.40
C PHE A 199 -18.29 0.89 1.33
N LEU A 200 -18.01 2.14 1.71
CA LEU A 200 -17.57 3.18 0.79
C LEU A 200 -16.21 2.88 0.15
N VAL A 201 -15.30 2.23 0.87
CA VAL A 201 -14.01 1.75 0.35
C VAL A 201 -14.23 0.61 -0.66
N LEU A 202 -15.04 -0.40 -0.30
CA LEU A 202 -15.35 -1.52 -1.17
C LEU A 202 -16.05 -1.05 -2.45
N LEU A 203 -17.01 -0.11 -2.33
CA LEU A 203 -17.66 0.50 -3.49
C LEU A 203 -16.61 1.09 -4.45
N GLN A 204 -15.64 1.86 -3.95
CA GLN A 204 -14.57 2.41 -4.78
C GLN A 204 -13.69 1.33 -5.41
N VAL A 205 -13.38 0.25 -4.69
CA VAL A 205 -12.56 -0.85 -5.23
C VAL A 205 -13.31 -1.62 -6.33
N PHE A 206 -14.55 -2.01 -6.06
CA PHE A 206 -15.31 -2.88 -6.97
C PHE A 206 -15.90 -2.12 -8.16
N ILE A 207 -16.46 -0.93 -7.95
CA ILE A 207 -17.17 -0.19 -9.00
C ILE A 207 -16.22 0.71 -9.79
N PHE A 208 -15.40 1.50 -9.08
CA PHE A 208 -14.57 2.53 -9.72
C PHE A 208 -13.25 1.95 -10.23
N SER A 209 -12.45 1.32 -9.35
CA SER A 209 -11.13 0.79 -9.72
C SER A 209 -11.21 -0.38 -10.70
N LYS A 210 -12.19 -1.29 -10.54
CA LYS A 210 -12.30 -2.53 -11.32
C LYS A 210 -11.00 -3.36 -11.36
N SER A 211 -10.14 -3.21 -10.35
CA SER A 211 -8.86 -3.92 -10.27
C SER A 211 -9.07 -5.36 -9.78
N SER A 212 -8.84 -6.34 -10.66
CA SER A 212 -8.91 -7.77 -10.33
C SER A 212 -7.99 -8.14 -9.16
N MET A 213 -6.82 -7.51 -9.07
CA MET A 213 -5.85 -7.72 -7.99
C MET A 213 -6.42 -7.30 -6.63
N MET A 214 -6.99 -6.10 -6.54
CA MET A 214 -7.53 -5.61 -5.26
C MET A 214 -8.86 -6.28 -4.89
N MET A 215 -9.65 -6.70 -5.88
CA MET A 215 -10.83 -7.54 -5.64
C MET A 215 -10.44 -8.90 -5.04
N LEU A 216 -9.44 -9.58 -5.61
CA LEU A 216 -8.90 -10.84 -5.07
C LEU A 216 -8.30 -10.65 -3.68
N PHE A 217 -7.54 -9.58 -3.47
CA PHE A 217 -7.02 -9.23 -2.15
C PHE A 217 -8.15 -9.11 -1.11
N TRP A 218 -9.19 -8.32 -1.39
CA TRP A 218 -10.32 -8.18 -0.47
C TRP A 218 -11.08 -9.49 -0.27
N LEU A 219 -11.22 -10.33 -1.30
CA LEU A 219 -11.81 -11.66 -1.17
C LEU A 219 -11.01 -12.55 -0.21
N ILE A 220 -9.68 -12.57 -0.35
CA ILE A 220 -8.79 -13.30 0.57
C ILE A 220 -8.92 -12.75 1.99
N VAL A 221 -8.95 -11.41 2.15
CA VAL A 221 -9.15 -10.77 3.46
C VAL A 221 -10.50 -11.18 4.08
N PHE A 222 -11.57 -11.26 3.30
CA PHE A 222 -12.87 -11.72 3.80
C PHE A 222 -12.84 -13.20 4.21
N LEU A 223 -12.29 -14.09 3.37
CA LEU A 223 -12.15 -15.51 3.71
C LEU A 223 -11.28 -15.70 4.98
N PHE A 224 -10.17 -14.98 5.07
CA PHE A 224 -9.31 -15.00 6.24
C PHE A 224 -10.04 -14.45 7.48
N SER A 225 -10.78 -13.35 7.33
CA SER A 225 -11.58 -12.78 8.43
C SER A 225 -12.63 -13.76 8.94
N TYR A 226 -13.23 -14.54 8.04
CA TYR A 226 -14.16 -15.60 8.38
C TYR A 226 -13.46 -16.67 9.21
N ILE A 227 -12.32 -17.20 8.75
CA ILE A 227 -11.53 -18.21 9.46
C ILE A 227 -11.13 -17.72 10.86
N VAL A 228 -10.60 -16.49 10.97
CA VAL A 228 -10.22 -15.87 12.24
C VAL A 228 -11.43 -15.75 13.17
N TYR A 229 -12.57 -15.32 12.63
CA TYR A 229 -13.79 -15.18 13.43
C TYR A 229 -14.30 -16.53 13.91
N THR A 230 -14.34 -17.57 13.06
CA THR A 230 -14.80 -18.90 13.44
C THR A 230 -13.85 -19.59 14.40
N ALA A 231 -12.54 -19.48 14.18
CA ALA A 231 -11.52 -20.10 15.04
C ALA A 231 -11.52 -19.51 16.46
N ILE A 232 -11.80 -18.20 16.59
CA ILE A 232 -11.82 -17.51 17.89
C ILE A 232 -13.22 -17.52 18.53
N ALA A 233 -14.29 -17.73 17.76
CA ALA A 233 -15.68 -17.60 18.21
C ALA A 233 -16.49 -18.89 18.01
N PHE A 234 -16.13 -19.97 18.70
CA PHE A 234 -16.92 -21.21 18.73
C PHE A 234 -18.28 -21.09 19.45
N LYS A 235 -18.78 -19.88 19.79
CA LYS A 235 -19.95 -19.72 20.67
C LYS A 235 -21.10 -18.79 20.28
N GLU A 236 -21.12 -18.11 19.12
CA GLU A 236 -22.31 -17.29 18.79
C GLU A 236 -22.77 -17.32 17.31
N LYS A 237 -24.08 -17.58 17.13
CA LYS A 237 -24.83 -17.74 15.85
C LYS A 237 -24.91 -16.48 14.95
N LYS A 238 -24.26 -15.36 15.30
CA LYS A 238 -24.22 -14.13 14.46
C LYS A 238 -23.34 -14.28 13.20
N ILE A 239 -22.53 -15.33 13.14
CA ILE A 239 -21.62 -15.65 12.03
C ILE A 239 -22.39 -16.12 10.79
N ALA A 240 -23.44 -16.92 10.98
CA ALA A 240 -24.29 -17.38 9.88
C ALA A 240 -24.92 -16.20 9.12
N GLN A 241 -25.24 -15.11 9.82
CA GLN A 241 -25.79 -13.88 9.21
C GLN A 241 -24.75 -13.12 8.37
N LEU A 242 -23.46 -13.14 8.76
CA LEU A 242 -22.37 -12.58 7.96
C LEU A 242 -22.01 -13.46 6.76
N ILE A 243 -22.10 -14.79 6.90
CA ILE A 243 -22.00 -15.73 5.77
C ILE A 243 -23.12 -15.47 4.76
N ILE A 244 -24.37 -15.34 5.24
CA ILE A 244 -25.52 -15.03 4.38
C ILE A 244 -25.37 -13.66 3.72
N LEU A 245 -24.80 -12.67 4.41
CA LEU A 245 -24.51 -11.36 3.82
C LEU A 245 -23.38 -11.43 2.77
N PHE A 246 -22.31 -12.19 3.03
CA PHE A 246 -21.19 -12.37 2.10
C PHE A 246 -21.60 -13.15 0.85
N ILE A 247 -22.31 -14.28 1.04
CA ILE A 247 -22.92 -15.04 -0.03
C ILE A 247 -23.96 -14.18 -0.75
N GLY A 248 -24.75 -13.38 -0.04
CA GLY A 248 -25.73 -12.46 -0.61
C GLY A 248 -25.09 -11.38 -1.49
N ILE A 249 -23.97 -10.79 -1.07
CA ILE A 249 -23.22 -9.81 -1.86
C ILE A 249 -22.55 -10.48 -3.06
N PHE A 250 -21.99 -11.68 -2.88
CA PHE A 250 -21.38 -12.43 -3.96
C PHE A 250 -22.40 -12.87 -5.02
N ILE A 251 -23.57 -13.37 -4.58
CA ILE A 251 -24.71 -13.70 -5.43
C ILE A 251 -25.26 -12.43 -6.08
N LEU A 252 -25.36 -11.30 -5.37
CA LEU A 252 -25.79 -10.02 -5.95
C LEU A 252 -24.81 -9.55 -7.04
N LEU A 253 -23.50 -9.70 -6.83
CA LEU A 253 -22.49 -9.38 -7.85
C LEU A 253 -22.62 -10.31 -9.07
N ILE A 254 -22.89 -11.60 -8.85
CA ILE A 254 -23.18 -12.58 -9.91
C ILE A 254 -24.50 -12.26 -10.62
N LEU A 255 -25.54 -11.80 -9.90
CA LEU A 255 -26.85 -11.47 -10.45
C LEU A 255 -26.82 -10.14 -11.21
N ILE A 256 -26.09 -9.13 -10.72
CA ILE A 256 -25.82 -7.91 -11.48
C ILE A 256 -25.06 -8.28 -12.76
N TYR A 257 -24.07 -9.17 -12.64
CA TYR A 257 -23.33 -9.71 -13.78
C TYR A 257 -24.23 -10.50 -14.75
N SER A 258 -25.22 -11.26 -14.26
CA SER A 258 -26.14 -12.05 -15.11
C SER A 258 -27.27 -11.21 -15.72
N ILE A 259 -27.77 -10.18 -15.04
CA ILE A 259 -28.75 -9.22 -15.57
C ILE A 259 -28.11 -8.38 -16.70
N ILE A 260 -26.82 -8.03 -16.56
CA ILE A 260 -26.02 -7.41 -17.63
C ILE A 260 -25.80 -8.38 -18.81
N LEU A 261 -25.78 -9.70 -18.58
CA LEU A 261 -25.67 -10.72 -19.64
C LEU A 261 -27.00 -10.98 -20.36
N ILE A 262 -28.15 -10.86 -19.67
CA ILE A 262 -29.49 -11.12 -20.23
C ILE A 262 -30.03 -9.90 -20.99
N SER A 263 -29.54 -8.70 -20.68
CA SER A 263 -29.89 -7.47 -21.42
C SER A 263 -28.90 -7.24 -22.58
N ASN A 264 -29.33 -7.68 -23.77
CA ASN A 264 -28.76 -7.41 -25.11
C ASN A 264 -27.57 -8.27 -25.56
N THR A 265 -27.80 -9.00 -26.65
CA THR A 265 -26.83 -9.84 -27.37
C THR A 265 -25.62 -9.07 -27.92
N ASP A 266 -25.73 -7.75 -28.09
CA ASP A 266 -24.62 -6.88 -28.50
C ASP A 266 -23.65 -6.56 -27.35
N TYR A 267 -24.09 -6.67 -26.09
CA TYR A 267 -23.27 -6.41 -24.90
C TYR A 267 -22.26 -7.53 -24.61
N ILE A 268 -22.47 -8.74 -25.12
CA ILE A 268 -21.55 -9.88 -24.94
C ILE A 268 -20.15 -9.56 -25.50
N ASN A 269 -20.06 -8.80 -26.59
CA ASN A 269 -18.78 -8.34 -27.14
C ASN A 269 -18.10 -7.27 -26.26
N SER A 270 -18.88 -6.44 -25.55
CA SER A 270 -18.35 -5.49 -24.56
C SER A 270 -17.87 -6.19 -23.28
N ILE A 271 -18.52 -7.29 -22.88
CA ILE A 271 -18.20 -8.06 -21.68
C ILE A 271 -16.93 -8.90 -21.85
N LYS A 272 -16.67 -9.43 -23.05
CA LYS A 272 -15.36 -10.02 -23.44
C LYS A 272 -14.19 -9.03 -23.23
N GLY A 273 -14.47 -7.74 -23.16
CA GLY A 273 -13.48 -6.69 -22.85
C GLY A 273 -13.09 -6.60 -21.37
N TYR A 274 -13.91 -7.09 -20.43
CA TYR A 274 -13.60 -7.00 -19.00
C TYR A 274 -12.49 -7.96 -18.59
N ARG A 275 -11.50 -7.44 -17.87
CA ARG A 275 -10.32 -8.21 -17.46
C ARG A 275 -10.67 -9.37 -16.51
N PHE A 276 -11.66 -9.19 -15.64
CA PHE A 276 -12.09 -10.25 -14.73
C PHE A 276 -12.61 -11.49 -15.48
N TYR A 277 -13.37 -11.28 -16.58
CA TYR A 277 -13.84 -12.36 -17.42
C TYR A 277 -12.67 -13.11 -18.08
N LYS A 278 -11.68 -12.38 -18.63
CA LYS A 278 -10.47 -12.99 -19.21
C LYS A 278 -9.72 -13.83 -18.18
N ILE A 279 -9.54 -13.30 -16.96
CA ILE A 279 -8.88 -14.03 -15.86
C ILE A 279 -9.67 -15.29 -15.49
N PHE A 280 -10.99 -15.21 -15.39
CA PHE A 280 -11.83 -16.36 -15.08
C PHE A 280 -11.74 -17.44 -16.17
N GLN A 281 -11.82 -17.06 -17.45
CA GLN A 281 -11.65 -17.99 -18.56
C GLN A 281 -10.28 -18.68 -18.56
N ILE A 282 -9.21 -17.92 -18.33
CA ILE A 282 -7.86 -18.48 -18.21
C ILE A 282 -7.83 -19.46 -17.03
N SER A 283 -8.38 -19.08 -15.87
CA SER A 283 -8.35 -19.92 -14.66
C SER A 283 -9.04 -21.28 -14.80
N ASN A 284 -9.99 -21.43 -15.75
CA ASN A 284 -10.60 -22.73 -16.04
C ASN A 284 -9.58 -23.77 -16.54
N ASN A 285 -8.47 -23.32 -17.13
CA ASN A 285 -7.38 -24.17 -17.59
C ASN A 285 -6.35 -24.46 -16.46
N GLY A 286 -6.66 -24.08 -15.22
CA GLY A 286 -5.82 -24.29 -14.04
C GLY A 286 -5.10 -23.02 -13.57
N LEU A 287 -4.69 -22.99 -12.30
CA LEU A 287 -4.03 -21.83 -11.69
C LEU A 287 -2.70 -21.45 -12.34
N SER A 288 -1.93 -22.42 -12.84
CA SER A 288 -0.66 -22.17 -13.54
C SER A 288 -0.88 -21.35 -14.81
N SER A 289 -1.96 -21.60 -15.53
CA SER A 289 -2.29 -20.88 -16.77
C SER A 289 -2.47 -19.37 -16.56
N LEU A 290 -2.87 -18.93 -15.36
CA LEU A 290 -2.95 -17.50 -15.02
C LEU A 290 -1.60 -16.81 -15.13
N ILE A 291 -0.53 -17.48 -14.68
CA ILE A 291 0.83 -16.94 -14.74
C ILE A 291 1.34 -16.98 -16.18
N TYR A 292 1.07 -18.05 -16.92
CA TYR A 292 1.53 -18.19 -18.31
C TYR A 292 0.78 -17.31 -19.31
N GLN A 293 -0.49 -16.96 -19.07
CA GLN A 293 -1.34 -16.30 -20.07
C GLN A 293 -1.66 -14.83 -19.75
N ASP A 294 -1.73 -14.42 -18.47
CA ASP A 294 -1.99 -13.02 -18.12
C ASP A 294 -0.68 -12.27 -17.82
N ALA A 295 -0.33 -11.38 -18.74
CA ALA A 295 0.85 -10.53 -18.70
C ALA A 295 1.04 -9.76 -17.37
N SER A 296 -0.04 -9.21 -16.81
CA SER A 296 0.10 -8.42 -15.58
C SER A 296 0.00 -9.24 -14.30
N ILE A 297 -0.50 -10.48 -14.32
CA ILE A 297 -0.27 -11.44 -13.22
C ILE A 297 1.19 -11.89 -13.27
N ASN A 298 1.68 -12.25 -14.47
CA ASN A 298 3.06 -12.66 -14.70
C ASN A 298 4.08 -11.66 -14.12
N ASP A 299 3.96 -10.38 -14.50
CA ASP A 299 4.84 -9.30 -14.03
C ASP A 299 4.83 -9.14 -12.51
N ARG A 300 3.65 -9.20 -11.89
CA ARG A 300 3.49 -8.98 -10.44
C ARG A 300 4.04 -10.15 -9.64
N VAL A 301 3.84 -11.38 -10.12
CA VAL A 301 4.43 -12.59 -9.52
C VAL A 301 5.95 -12.58 -9.71
N ALA A 302 6.47 -12.16 -10.88
CA ALA A 302 7.90 -12.02 -11.12
C ALA A 302 8.55 -11.05 -10.11
N HIS A 303 7.94 -9.88 -9.90
CA HIS A 303 8.39 -8.90 -8.90
C HIS A 303 8.20 -9.34 -7.44
N LEU A 304 7.50 -10.45 -7.19
CA LEU A 304 7.45 -11.11 -5.89
C LEU A 304 8.54 -12.18 -5.81
N VAL A 305 8.66 -13.07 -6.78
CA VAL A 305 9.53 -14.27 -6.73
C VAL A 305 11.01 -13.95 -6.99
N ILE A 306 11.31 -13.14 -8.01
CA ILE A 306 12.69 -12.87 -8.44
C ILE A 306 13.54 -12.22 -7.34
N PRO A 307 13.03 -11.25 -6.55
CA PRO A 307 13.79 -10.68 -5.43
C PRO A 307 14.23 -11.72 -4.39
N TRP A 308 13.38 -12.70 -4.07
CA TRP A 308 13.74 -13.77 -3.14
C TRP A 308 14.75 -14.74 -3.76
N TYR A 309 14.57 -15.08 -5.03
CA TYR A 309 15.53 -15.90 -5.77
C TYR A 309 16.92 -15.27 -5.78
N GLY A 310 16.99 -13.97 -6.11
CA GLY A 310 18.25 -13.22 -6.15
C GLY A 310 18.93 -13.15 -4.79
N LEU A 311 18.17 -12.94 -3.71
CA LEU A 311 18.71 -12.99 -2.35
C LEU A 311 19.32 -14.37 -2.03
N MET A 312 18.67 -15.46 -2.44
CA MET A 312 19.21 -16.82 -2.22
C MET A 312 20.45 -17.08 -3.06
N LYS A 313 20.48 -16.61 -4.31
CA LYS A 313 21.67 -16.71 -5.18
C LYS A 313 22.84 -15.89 -4.66
N ASN A 314 22.58 -14.82 -3.94
CA ASN A 314 23.61 -14.00 -3.30
C ASN A 314 23.96 -14.48 -1.88
N TYR A 315 23.57 -15.70 -1.47
CA TYR A 315 23.85 -16.23 -0.13
C TYR A 315 23.41 -15.28 1.00
N LEU A 316 22.25 -14.64 0.85
CA LEU A 316 21.71 -13.62 1.76
C LEU A 316 22.47 -12.28 1.77
N PHE A 317 23.54 -12.11 1.00
CA PHE A 317 24.19 -10.81 0.86
C PHE A 317 23.33 -9.83 0.05
N PRO A 318 23.50 -8.51 0.27
CA PRO A 318 22.83 -7.48 -0.51
C PRO A 318 23.02 -7.71 -2.01
N GLY A 319 21.94 -7.73 -2.77
CA GLY A 319 22.01 -7.72 -4.22
C GLY A 319 22.42 -6.36 -4.78
N GLY A 320 22.21 -5.29 -4.02
CA GLY A 320 22.45 -3.93 -4.48
C GLY A 320 21.33 -3.41 -5.36
N PHE A 321 21.52 -2.20 -5.88
CA PHE A 321 20.46 -1.39 -6.51
C PHE A 321 20.40 -1.51 -8.04
N TYR A 322 21.41 -2.14 -8.64
CA TYR A 322 21.63 -2.16 -10.09
C TYR A 322 21.70 -3.56 -10.69
N SER A 323 21.76 -4.60 -9.87
CA SER A 323 21.88 -5.99 -10.31
C SER A 323 20.52 -6.63 -10.65
N PHE A 324 19.41 -6.03 -10.22
CA PHE A 324 18.07 -6.61 -10.40
C PHE A 324 17.69 -6.76 -11.88
N THR A 325 18.13 -5.82 -12.74
CA THR A 325 17.95 -5.91 -14.20
C THR A 325 18.54 -7.18 -14.78
N HIS A 326 19.68 -7.65 -14.29
CA HIS A 326 20.31 -8.89 -14.78
C HIS A 326 19.41 -10.12 -14.57
N TYR A 327 18.71 -10.19 -13.44
CA TYR A 327 17.76 -11.27 -13.18
C TYR A 327 16.48 -11.14 -14.01
N LEU A 328 16.03 -9.91 -14.27
CA LEU A 328 14.87 -9.67 -15.14
C LEU A 328 15.17 -9.95 -16.61
N ASP A 329 16.39 -9.70 -17.08
CA ASP A 329 16.80 -9.97 -18.45
C ASP A 329 16.90 -11.47 -18.71
N ASN A 330 17.45 -12.21 -17.75
CA ASN A 330 17.61 -13.66 -17.84
C ASN A 330 16.40 -14.46 -17.30
N LYS A 331 15.29 -13.81 -16.94
CA LYS A 331 14.15 -14.46 -16.29
C LYS A 331 13.57 -15.63 -17.08
N GLY A 332 13.56 -15.54 -18.41
CA GLY A 332 13.07 -16.60 -19.29
C GLY A 332 13.95 -17.86 -19.25
N LEU A 333 15.27 -17.68 -19.13
CA LEU A 333 16.22 -18.80 -18.99
C LEU A 333 16.19 -19.37 -17.57
N ILE A 334 16.16 -18.51 -16.55
CA ILE A 334 16.23 -18.91 -15.14
C ILE A 334 14.98 -19.68 -14.70
N PHE A 335 13.81 -19.28 -15.22
CA PHE A 335 12.51 -19.84 -14.83
C PHE A 335 11.81 -20.57 -15.97
N GLU A 336 12.57 -21.13 -16.92
CA GLU A 336 12.02 -22.01 -17.98
C GLU A 336 10.82 -21.41 -18.74
N GLY A 337 10.88 -20.10 -19.02
CA GLY A 337 9.81 -19.38 -19.72
C GLY A 337 8.56 -19.07 -18.90
N ILE A 338 8.53 -19.40 -17.59
CA ILE A 338 7.41 -19.04 -16.69
C ILE A 338 7.20 -17.53 -16.67
N PHE A 339 8.27 -16.76 -16.52
CA PHE A 339 8.21 -15.29 -16.56
C PHE A 339 8.63 -14.79 -17.94
N TRP A 340 7.66 -14.35 -18.73
CA TRP A 340 7.86 -13.91 -20.11
C TRP A 340 7.50 -12.44 -20.33
N TYR A 341 6.73 -11.84 -19.42
CA TYR A 341 6.28 -10.45 -19.53
C TYR A 341 7.01 -9.55 -18.53
N GLY A 342 6.97 -8.23 -18.75
CA GLY A 342 7.53 -7.21 -17.87
C GLY A 342 8.74 -6.51 -18.45
N SER A 343 8.83 -5.20 -18.24
CA SER A 343 9.91 -4.35 -18.75
C SER A 343 11.22 -4.55 -17.99
N LEU A 344 12.35 -4.40 -18.70
CA LEU A 344 13.68 -4.34 -18.09
C LEU A 344 13.78 -3.07 -17.24
N THR A 345 13.76 -3.23 -15.91
CA THR A 345 13.86 -2.10 -14.97
C THR A 345 14.66 -2.50 -13.73
N ASN A 346 15.40 -1.57 -13.14
CA ASN A 346 16.01 -1.77 -11.81
C ASN A 346 15.01 -1.62 -10.66
N LYS A 347 13.70 -1.50 -10.96
CA LYS A 347 12.68 -1.19 -9.97
C LYS A 347 11.98 -2.47 -9.54
N ILE A 348 12.11 -2.80 -8.26
CA ILE A 348 11.33 -3.87 -7.64
C ILE A 348 9.98 -3.29 -7.21
N MET A 349 8.88 -3.89 -7.68
CA MET A 349 7.54 -3.38 -7.37
C MET A 349 7.03 -3.81 -6.00
N SER A 350 7.50 -4.92 -5.43
CA SER A 350 7.09 -5.42 -4.12
C SER A 350 7.80 -4.67 -3.00
N TYR A 351 7.06 -4.21 -1.98
CA TYR A 351 7.63 -3.44 -0.86
C TYR A 351 8.63 -4.28 -0.07
N ILE A 352 8.24 -5.50 0.31
CA ILE A 352 9.16 -6.41 1.00
C ILE A 352 10.24 -6.93 0.05
N GLY A 353 9.87 -7.26 -1.19
CA GLY A 353 10.82 -7.76 -2.18
C GLY A 353 11.98 -6.79 -2.42
N SER A 354 11.71 -5.48 -2.49
CA SER A 354 12.76 -4.47 -2.71
C SER A 354 13.75 -4.42 -1.55
N VAL A 355 13.26 -4.31 -0.30
CA VAL A 355 14.14 -4.22 0.88
C VAL A 355 14.99 -5.48 1.02
N ILE A 356 14.38 -6.65 0.81
CA ILE A 356 15.05 -7.94 0.94
C ILE A 356 16.15 -8.09 -0.10
N TYR A 357 15.85 -7.87 -1.37
CA TYR A 357 16.84 -8.03 -2.43
C TYR A 357 17.95 -6.97 -2.34
N GLU A 358 17.58 -5.71 -2.16
CA GLU A 358 18.54 -4.60 -2.19
C GLU A 358 19.47 -4.65 -0.98
N LEU A 359 18.95 -4.94 0.23
CA LEU A 359 19.75 -4.92 1.48
C LEU A 359 20.20 -6.30 1.97
N GLY A 360 19.71 -7.41 1.39
CA GLY A 360 20.05 -8.76 1.84
C GLY A 360 19.73 -8.98 3.31
N PHE A 361 20.65 -9.60 4.06
CA PHE A 361 20.51 -9.88 5.49
C PHE A 361 20.34 -8.62 6.35
N LEU A 362 20.81 -7.45 5.88
CA LEU A 362 20.62 -6.17 6.57
C LEU A 362 19.14 -5.74 6.57
N SER A 363 18.28 -6.37 5.77
CA SER A 363 16.83 -6.15 5.81
C SER A 363 16.14 -6.82 7.01
N PHE A 364 16.72 -7.90 7.56
CA PHE A 364 16.04 -8.73 8.54
C PHE A 364 15.65 -7.99 9.82
N PRO A 365 16.50 -7.12 10.42
CA PRO A 365 16.10 -6.33 11.59
C PRO A 365 14.85 -5.48 11.33
N TYR A 366 14.70 -4.95 10.11
CA TYR A 366 13.52 -4.18 9.72
C TYR A 366 12.27 -5.05 9.57
N LEU A 367 12.39 -6.23 8.94
CA LEU A 367 11.25 -7.16 8.82
C LEU A 367 10.81 -7.67 10.19
N PHE A 368 11.76 -8.04 11.06
CA PHE A 368 11.47 -8.41 12.43
C PHE A 368 10.84 -7.26 13.21
N TYR A 369 11.30 -6.03 13.01
CA TYR A 369 10.68 -4.85 13.60
C TYR A 369 9.20 -4.71 13.21
N ILE A 370 8.86 -4.87 11.92
CA ILE A 370 7.46 -4.84 11.46
C ILE A 370 6.66 -5.94 12.16
N LEU A 371 7.13 -7.19 12.09
CA LEU A 371 6.43 -8.34 12.66
C LEU A 371 6.22 -8.21 14.17
N ILE A 372 7.26 -7.84 14.92
CA ILE A 372 7.18 -7.67 16.37
C ILE A 372 6.18 -6.56 16.73
N ASN A 373 6.18 -5.44 15.99
CA ASN A 373 5.23 -4.36 16.25
C ASN A 373 3.78 -4.76 15.93
N LEU A 374 3.54 -5.51 14.87
CA LEU A 374 2.21 -6.06 14.57
C LEU A 374 1.74 -7.03 15.66
N ILE A 375 2.60 -7.95 16.10
CA ILE A 375 2.28 -8.91 17.18
C ILE A 375 2.00 -8.19 18.50
N LYS A 376 2.81 -7.18 18.87
CA LYS A 376 2.59 -6.36 20.07
C LYS A 376 1.29 -5.57 19.99
N PHE A 377 0.96 -5.04 18.82
CA PHE A 377 -0.29 -4.32 18.60
C PHE A 377 -1.50 -5.24 18.82
N ILE A 378 -1.48 -6.43 18.22
CA ILE A 378 -2.52 -7.45 18.41
C ILE A 378 -2.66 -7.82 19.90
N SER A 379 -1.54 -8.07 20.59
CA SER A 379 -1.57 -8.56 21.98
C SER A 379 -2.10 -7.52 22.97
N GLN A 380 -1.91 -6.23 22.69
CA GLN A 380 -2.39 -5.12 23.51
C GLN A 380 -3.82 -4.67 23.18
N SER A 381 -4.37 -5.13 22.05
CA SER A 381 -5.66 -4.67 21.55
C SER A 381 -6.85 -5.13 22.39
N LYS A 382 -7.85 -4.24 22.52
CA LYS A 382 -9.18 -4.62 23.02
C LYS A 382 -9.97 -5.42 21.97
N ASN A 383 -9.80 -5.11 20.68
CA ASN A 383 -10.42 -5.85 19.58
C ASN A 383 -9.41 -6.77 18.86
N LYS A 384 -9.02 -7.86 19.52
CA LYS A 384 -8.04 -8.82 18.98
C LYS A 384 -8.39 -9.32 17.58
N LYS A 385 -9.66 -9.58 17.29
CA LYS A 385 -10.10 -10.12 15.99
C LYS A 385 -9.83 -9.13 14.85
N GLY A 386 -10.29 -7.89 14.99
CA GLY A 386 -10.10 -6.88 13.94
C GLY A 386 -8.63 -6.53 13.75
N ASP A 387 -7.85 -6.53 14.83
CA ASP A 387 -6.43 -6.17 14.76
C ASP A 387 -5.58 -7.30 14.15
N ILE A 388 -5.98 -8.58 14.32
CA ILE A 388 -5.42 -9.72 13.58
C ILE A 388 -5.71 -9.59 12.09
N ILE A 389 -6.99 -9.37 11.73
CA ILE A 389 -7.41 -9.23 10.33
C ILE A 389 -6.64 -8.09 9.67
N LEU A 390 -6.60 -6.93 10.32
CA LEU A 390 -5.88 -5.76 9.82
C LEU A 390 -4.38 -6.04 9.69
N SER A 391 -3.73 -6.63 10.69
CA SER A 391 -2.29 -6.89 10.64
C SER A 391 -1.92 -7.88 9.53
N CYS A 392 -2.67 -8.97 9.37
CA CYS A 392 -2.46 -9.94 8.31
C CYS A 392 -2.79 -9.36 6.92
N SER A 393 -3.86 -8.56 6.81
CA SER A 393 -4.21 -7.88 5.55
C SER A 393 -3.17 -6.84 5.15
N PHE A 394 -2.64 -6.07 6.10
CA PHE A 394 -1.53 -5.15 5.85
C PHE A 394 -0.27 -5.90 5.45
N PHE A 395 0.09 -6.98 6.15
CA PHE A 395 1.28 -7.77 5.85
C PHE A 395 1.20 -8.39 4.45
N THR A 396 0.06 -8.99 4.08
CA THR A 396 -0.16 -9.51 2.72
C THR A 396 -0.10 -8.39 1.67
N LEU A 397 -0.64 -7.22 1.97
CA LEU A 397 -0.65 -6.07 1.06
C LEU A 397 0.77 -5.51 0.80
N ILE A 398 1.70 -5.54 1.75
CA ILE A 398 3.10 -5.13 1.51
C ILE A 398 3.94 -6.21 0.79
N PHE A 399 3.47 -7.45 0.67
CA PHE A 399 4.05 -8.41 -0.28
C PHE A 399 3.62 -8.14 -1.71
N LEU A 400 2.46 -7.54 -1.90
CA LEU A 400 1.97 -7.10 -3.22
C LEU A 400 2.83 -5.95 -3.77
N SER A 401 2.57 -5.61 -5.03
CA SER A 401 3.33 -4.61 -5.78
C SER A 401 3.06 -3.16 -5.34
N ILE A 402 3.55 -2.81 -4.16
CA ILE A 402 3.55 -1.46 -3.60
C ILE A 402 4.99 -0.93 -3.55
N PRO A 403 5.26 0.26 -4.10
CA PRO A 403 6.59 0.86 -4.03
C PRO A 403 7.05 1.06 -2.59
N LEU A 404 8.33 0.80 -2.32
CA LEU A 404 8.97 1.04 -1.02
C LEU A 404 8.82 2.47 -0.51
N SER A 405 8.83 3.44 -1.41
CA SER A 405 8.70 4.87 -1.08
C SER A 405 7.27 5.30 -0.69
N ASN A 406 6.28 4.39 -0.67
CA ASN A 406 4.90 4.74 -0.38
C ASN A 406 4.74 5.33 1.05
N PRO A 407 4.38 6.62 1.20
CA PRO A 407 4.41 7.28 2.49
C PRO A 407 3.32 6.78 3.46
N ILE A 408 2.21 6.24 2.94
CA ILE A 408 1.12 5.72 3.78
C ILE A 408 1.56 4.42 4.45
N VAL A 409 2.32 3.56 3.76
CA VAL A 409 2.88 2.33 4.34
C VAL A 409 3.84 2.67 5.47
N THR A 410 4.80 3.57 5.23
CA THR A 410 5.74 4.03 6.26
C THR A 410 5.01 4.69 7.43
N GLY A 411 4.03 5.57 7.15
CA GLY A 411 3.21 6.22 8.17
C GLY A 411 2.40 5.23 9.01
N PHE A 412 1.89 4.16 8.40
CA PHE A 412 1.17 3.09 9.08
C PHE A 412 2.08 2.29 10.04
N ILE A 413 3.24 1.83 9.55
CA ILE A 413 4.25 1.13 10.37
C ILE A 413 4.66 2.02 11.56
N THR A 414 4.90 3.30 11.29
CA THR A 414 5.25 4.28 12.32
C THR A 414 4.14 4.47 13.35
N THR A 415 2.87 4.51 12.91
CA THR A 415 1.72 4.68 13.80
C THR A 415 1.60 3.50 14.77
N ILE A 416 1.77 2.27 14.28
CA ILE A 416 1.74 1.06 15.11
C ILE A 416 2.89 1.08 16.14
N ALA A 417 4.10 1.41 15.70
CA ALA A 417 5.25 1.49 16.60
C ALA A 417 5.07 2.55 17.70
N TYR A 418 4.53 3.72 17.34
CA TYR A 418 4.21 4.79 18.28
C TYR A 418 3.17 4.35 19.32
N ILE A 419 2.09 3.69 18.89
CA ILE A 419 1.05 3.16 19.79
C ILE A 419 1.65 2.16 20.78
N ASN A 420 2.46 1.21 20.29
CA ASN A 420 3.10 0.20 21.13
C ASN A 420 4.03 0.83 22.17
N TYR A 421 4.79 1.85 21.79
CA TYR A 421 5.70 2.57 22.68
C TYR A 421 4.94 3.36 23.76
N HIS A 422 3.90 4.10 23.36
CA HIS A 422 3.10 4.89 24.29
C HIS A 422 2.32 4.01 25.28
N ASN A 423 1.74 2.90 24.81
CA ASN A 423 1.03 1.96 25.68
C ASN A 423 1.95 1.26 26.69
N PHE A 424 3.20 0.97 26.32
CA PHE A 424 4.18 0.38 27.22
C PHE A 424 4.53 1.32 28.37
N HIS A 425 4.77 2.61 28.09
CA HIS A 425 5.11 3.59 29.12
C HIS A 425 3.94 3.93 30.05
N MET A 426 2.70 3.93 29.55
CA MET A 426 1.50 4.12 30.38
C MET A 426 1.17 2.93 31.29
N ARG A 427 1.78 1.75 31.09
CA ARG A 427 1.59 0.57 31.96
C ARG A 427 2.64 0.46 33.08
N ASN A 428 3.77 1.15 32.93
CA ASN A 428 4.89 1.09 33.87
C ASN A 428 4.97 2.33 34.78
N ASN A 429 4.04 3.27 34.60
CA ASN A 429 3.76 4.40 35.49
C ASN A 429 2.37 4.18 36.10
#